data_AF-A0A8H3L7D2-F1
#
_entry.id   AF-A0A8H3L7D2-F1
#
_cell.length_a   1.000
_cell.length_b   1.000
_cell.length_c   1.000
_cell.angle_alpha   90.00
_cell.angle_beta   90.00
_cell.angle_gamma   90.00
#
_symmetry.space_group_name_H-M   'P 1'
#
loop_
_entity.id
_entity.type
_entity.pdbx_description
1 polymer ?
#
loop_
_entity_poly.entity_id
_entity_poly.type
_entity_poly.pdbx_seq_one_letter_code
_entity_poly.pdbx_strand_id
1 'polypeptide(L)'
;MPYAIIDTGSDSSIISENIAENLGIEIDKNSSYEITGIASLAKTKGMIHDLLITIGHGGSKITIRDDFLVVETEKDKNGKDKSLLILGVPWQYQVGWEPITKGKFKVNFNKYPASGQSPIEFGLQNDLCEHSLRVKKLKQQLEKVLDYNLLILSEYNKFKNCP
;
A
#
# COMPACT_ATOMS: atom_id res chain seq x y z
N MET A 1 7.87 -16.60 9.16
CA MET A 1 6.59 -15.92 9.41
C MET A 1 6.24 -15.18 8.13
N PRO A 2 5.12 -15.49 7.46
CA PRO A 2 4.71 -14.79 6.24
C PRO A 2 4.45 -13.31 6.55
N TYR A 3 4.88 -12.43 5.66
CA TYR A 3 4.50 -11.02 5.71
C TYR A 3 3.26 -10.85 4.84
N ALA A 4 2.24 -10.18 5.36
CA ALA A 4 1.07 -9.79 4.59
C ALA A 4 1.41 -8.56 3.74
N ILE A 5 1.02 -8.57 2.47
CA ILE A 5 1.09 -7.43 1.56
C ILE A 5 -0.32 -6.87 1.43
N ILE A 6 -0.47 -5.55 1.59
CA ILE A 6 -1.73 -4.89 1.26
C ILE A 6 -1.60 -4.36 -0.16
N ASP A 7 -2.36 -4.92 -1.09
CA ASP A 7 -2.21 -4.66 -2.53
C ASP A 7 -3.49 -4.03 -3.10
N THR A 8 -3.46 -2.72 -3.31
CA THR A 8 -4.59 -1.98 -3.88
C THR A 8 -4.86 -2.31 -5.35
N GLY A 9 -3.91 -2.96 -6.03
CA GLY A 9 -4.04 -3.42 -7.41
C GLY A 9 -4.64 -4.82 -7.53
N SER A 10 -4.81 -5.53 -6.41
CA SER A 10 -5.37 -6.88 -6.39
C SER A 10 -6.88 -6.83 -6.17
N ASP A 11 -7.64 -7.38 -7.10
CA ASP A 11 -9.11 -7.47 -7.02
C ASP A 11 -9.59 -8.52 -6.01
N SER A 12 -8.69 -9.37 -5.53
CA SER A 12 -8.96 -10.52 -4.68
C SER A 12 -7.93 -10.61 -3.57
N SER A 13 -8.28 -11.18 -2.42
CA SER A 13 -7.28 -11.56 -1.42
C SER A 13 -6.68 -12.93 -1.79
N ILE A 14 -5.38 -13.11 -1.55
CA ILE A 14 -4.63 -14.29 -2.02
C ILE A 14 -3.82 -14.86 -0.86
N ILE A 15 -3.78 -16.18 -0.75
CA ILE A 15 -3.00 -16.91 0.25
C ILE A 15 -2.27 -18.08 -0.42
N SER A 16 -1.02 -18.32 -0.03
CA SER A 16 -0.30 -19.50 -0.51
C SER A 16 -0.74 -20.77 0.21
N GLU A 17 -0.80 -21.87 -0.52
CA GLU A 17 -1.22 -23.20 -0.05
C GLU A 17 -0.51 -23.61 1.24
N ASN A 18 0.80 -23.39 1.34
CA ASN A 18 1.55 -23.74 2.54
C ASN A 18 1.13 -22.98 3.80
N ILE A 19 0.57 -21.77 3.68
CA ILE A 19 0.03 -21.05 4.85
C ILE A 19 -1.28 -21.73 5.27
N ALA A 20 -2.16 -22.02 4.31
CA ALA A 20 -3.44 -22.69 4.57
C ALA A 20 -3.25 -24.07 5.21
N GLU A 21 -2.33 -24.87 4.67
CA GLU A 21 -1.97 -26.19 5.20
C GLU A 21 -1.38 -26.11 6.61
N ASN A 22 -0.43 -25.19 6.84
CA ASN A 22 0.17 -25.01 8.16
C ASN A 22 -0.83 -24.54 9.23
N LEU A 23 -1.90 -23.86 8.82
CA LEU A 23 -2.99 -23.43 9.71
C LEU A 23 -4.11 -24.48 9.81
N GLY A 24 -4.05 -25.57 9.04
CA GLY A 24 -5.08 -26.60 9.01
C GLY A 24 -6.43 -26.09 8.48
N ILE A 25 -6.42 -25.06 7.62
CA ILE A 25 -7.63 -24.48 7.05
C ILE A 25 -8.06 -25.31 5.83
N GLU A 26 -9.33 -25.66 5.77
CA GLU A 26 -9.91 -26.38 4.64
C GLU A 26 -9.95 -25.49 3.39
N ILE A 27 -9.51 -26.04 2.26
CA ILE A 27 -9.53 -25.38 0.96
C ILE A 27 -10.69 -25.96 0.16
N ASP A 28 -11.63 -25.13 -0.25
CA ASP A 28 -12.66 -25.50 -1.22
C ASP A 28 -12.03 -25.62 -2.61
N LYS A 29 -11.79 -26.86 -3.04
CA LYS A 29 -11.17 -27.17 -4.33
C LYS A 29 -12.16 -27.07 -5.50
N ASN A 30 -13.47 -26.98 -5.22
CA ASN A 30 -14.48 -26.87 -6.28
C ASN A 30 -14.58 -25.44 -6.83
N SER A 31 -14.09 -24.45 -6.09
CA SER A 31 -14.07 -23.03 -6.47
C SER A 31 -12.71 -22.61 -7.04
N SER A 32 -12.02 -23.48 -7.78
CA SER A 32 -10.75 -23.13 -8.42
C SER A 32 -10.97 -22.28 -9.67
N TYR A 33 -10.35 -21.10 -9.71
CA TYR A 33 -10.35 -20.18 -10.86
C TYR A 33 -8.92 -19.87 -11.34
N GLU A 34 -8.76 -19.38 -12.57
CA GLU A 34 -7.48 -18.84 -13.05
C GLU A 34 -7.37 -17.37 -12.66
N ILE A 35 -6.25 -16.97 -12.04
CA ILE A 35 -5.94 -15.57 -11.79
C ILE A 35 -4.92 -15.09 -12.81
N THR A 36 -5.16 -13.91 -13.38
CA THR A 36 -4.31 -13.30 -14.39
C THR A 36 -3.70 -12.02 -13.84
N GLY A 37 -2.38 -12.00 -13.65
CA GLY A 37 -1.62 -10.80 -13.32
C GLY A 37 -0.88 -10.23 -14.54
N ILE A 38 -0.36 -9.01 -14.42
CA ILE A 38 0.40 -8.30 -15.49
C ILE A 38 1.62 -9.12 -15.98
N ALA A 39 2.16 -10.02 -15.14
CA ALA A 39 3.37 -10.79 -15.44
C ALA A 39 3.19 -12.32 -15.46
N SER A 40 2.06 -12.86 -15.00
CA SER A 40 1.88 -14.31 -14.92
C SER A 40 0.42 -14.72 -14.81
N LEU A 41 0.14 -15.90 -15.38
CA LEU A 41 -1.07 -16.67 -15.10
C LEU A 41 -0.74 -17.61 -13.94
N ALA A 42 -1.50 -17.52 -12.85
CA ALA A 42 -1.42 -18.49 -11.76
C ALA A 42 -2.74 -19.25 -11.66
N LYS A 43 -2.66 -20.57 -11.56
CA LYS A 43 -3.82 -21.40 -11.28
C LYS A 43 -4.05 -21.43 -9.78
N THR A 44 -5.27 -21.13 -9.35
CA THR A 44 -5.63 -21.31 -7.94
C THR A 44 -5.92 -22.79 -7.67
N LYS A 45 -5.62 -23.24 -6.45
CA LYS A 45 -5.95 -24.58 -5.95
C LYS A 45 -7.38 -24.67 -5.43
N GLY A 46 -8.01 -23.52 -5.20
CA GLY A 46 -9.32 -23.40 -4.58
C GLY A 46 -9.47 -22.06 -3.86
N MET A 47 -10.46 -21.99 -2.98
CA MET A 47 -10.77 -20.81 -2.17
C MET A 47 -10.91 -21.19 -0.69
N ILE A 48 -10.64 -20.23 0.20
CA ILE A 48 -10.98 -20.30 1.61
C ILE A 48 -12.05 -19.24 1.84
N HIS A 49 -13.17 -19.65 2.41
CA HIS A 49 -14.31 -18.76 2.67
C HIS A 49 -14.26 -18.23 4.11
N ASP A 50 -14.67 -16.98 4.31
CA ASP A 50 -14.90 -16.35 5.62
C ASP A 50 -13.68 -16.35 6.58
N LEU A 51 -12.45 -16.31 6.06
CA LEU A 51 -11.23 -16.35 6.85
C LEU A 51 -11.06 -15.07 7.67
N LEU A 52 -10.89 -15.21 8.99
CA LEU A 52 -10.65 -14.10 9.90
C LEU A 52 -9.17 -13.68 9.89
N ILE A 53 -8.89 -12.47 9.39
CA ILE A 53 -7.57 -11.84 9.51
C ILE A 53 -7.61 -10.78 10.60
N THR A 54 -6.70 -10.92 11.56
CA THR A 54 -6.51 -9.92 12.63
C THR A 54 -5.20 -9.18 12.41
N ILE A 55 -5.26 -7.86 12.25
CA ILE A 55 -4.09 -6.97 12.24
C ILE A 55 -4.12 -6.12 13.50
N GLY A 56 -2.98 -5.98 14.17
CA GLY A 56 -2.90 -5.13 15.35
C GLY A 56 -1.54 -4.49 15.56
N HIS A 57 -1.55 -3.34 16.23
CA HIS A 57 -0.36 -2.61 16.64
C HIS A 57 -0.65 -1.85 17.94
N GLY A 58 0.29 -1.88 18.90
CA GLY A 58 0.23 -1.04 20.10
C GLY A 58 -1.04 -1.19 20.96
N GLY A 59 -1.70 -2.35 20.93
CA GLY A 59 -2.94 -2.62 21.67
C GLY A 59 -4.22 -2.49 20.84
N SER A 60 -4.17 -1.79 19.71
CA SER A 60 -5.28 -1.70 18.75
C SER A 60 -5.29 -2.92 17.84
N LYS A 61 -6.46 -3.52 17.62
CA LYS A 61 -6.66 -4.67 16.73
C LYS A 61 -7.90 -4.46 15.87
N ILE A 62 -7.83 -4.90 14.63
CA ILE A 62 -8.97 -5.03 13.73
C ILE A 62 -9.02 -6.46 13.23
N THR A 63 -10.22 -7.04 13.21
CA THR A 63 -10.46 -8.40 12.71
C THR A 63 -11.54 -8.33 11.63
N ILE A 64 -11.22 -8.84 10.45
CA ILE A 64 -12.09 -8.81 9.27
C ILE A 64 -12.19 -10.21 8.66
N ARG A 65 -13.38 -10.55 8.16
CA ARG A 65 -13.60 -11.74 7.34
C ARG A 65 -13.40 -11.40 5.88
N ASP A 66 -12.68 -12.24 5.16
CA ASP A 66 -12.59 -12.15 3.71
C ASP A 66 -12.39 -13.53 3.12
N ASP A 67 -12.70 -13.65 1.83
CA ASP A 67 -12.43 -14.87 1.09
C ASP A 67 -11.06 -14.80 0.43
N PHE A 68 -10.34 -15.91 0.41
CA PHE A 68 -8.97 -15.97 -0.10
C PHE A 68 -8.84 -16.99 -1.21
N LEU A 69 -8.31 -16.55 -2.35
CA LEU A 69 -7.86 -17.45 -3.39
C LEU A 69 -6.57 -18.14 -2.96
N VAL A 70 -6.54 -19.46 -3.08
CA VAL A 70 -5.37 -20.25 -2.70
C VAL A 70 -4.49 -20.48 -3.91
N VAL A 71 -3.23 -20.06 -3.85
CA VAL A 71 -2.25 -20.27 -4.92
C VAL A 71 -1.20 -21.29 -4.53
N GLU A 72 -0.61 -21.95 -5.53
CA GLU A 72 0.49 -22.88 -5.31
C GLU A 72 1.68 -22.18 -4.62
N THR A 73 2.33 -22.92 -3.73
CA THR A 73 3.50 -22.39 -3.01
C THR A 73 4.71 -22.35 -3.92
N GLU A 74 5.20 -21.15 -4.24
CA GLU A 74 6.46 -21.00 -4.95
C GLU A 74 7.64 -21.42 -4.07
N LYS A 75 8.70 -21.94 -4.70
CA LYS A 75 9.98 -22.21 -4.05
C LYS A 75 11.02 -21.22 -4.52
N ASP A 76 11.89 -20.78 -3.61
CA ASP A 76 13.08 -20.02 -3.98
C ASP A 76 14.14 -20.93 -4.64
N LYS A 77 15.23 -20.31 -5.09
CA LYS A 77 16.36 -21.01 -5.74
C LYS A 77 17.02 -22.08 -4.86
N ASN A 78 16.77 -22.07 -3.55
CA ASN A 78 17.29 -23.04 -2.59
C ASN A 78 16.24 -24.10 -2.23
N GLY A 79 15.08 -24.11 -2.88
CA GLY A 79 13.97 -25.04 -2.61
C GLY A 79 13.11 -24.66 -1.40
N LYS A 80 13.34 -23.48 -0.79
CA LYS A 80 12.58 -23.02 0.36
C LYS A 80 11.27 -22.39 -0.09
N ASP A 81 10.20 -22.73 0.60
CA ASP A 81 8.87 -22.19 0.32
C ASP A 81 8.82 -20.67 0.53
N LYS A 82 8.21 -19.99 -0.44
CA LYS A 82 7.83 -18.58 -0.37
C LYS A 82 6.35 -18.50 -0.04
N SER A 83 6.08 -18.23 1.23
CA SER A 83 4.72 -17.96 1.68
C SER A 83 4.26 -16.58 1.22
N LEU A 84 3.03 -16.48 0.73
CA LEU A 84 2.40 -15.26 0.24
C LEU A 84 1.05 -15.05 0.92
N LEU A 85 0.81 -13.84 1.39
CA LEU A 85 -0.50 -13.39 1.85
C LEU A 85 -0.74 -11.98 1.32
N ILE A 86 -1.75 -11.83 0.46
CA ILE A 86 -2.18 -10.55 -0.11
C ILE A 86 -3.56 -10.23 0.42
N LEU A 87 -3.70 -9.03 0.98
CA LEU A 87 -4.98 -8.43 1.34
C LEU A 87 -5.39 -7.52 0.20
N GLY A 88 -6.30 -8.02 -0.63
CA GLY A 88 -6.79 -7.32 -1.82
C GLY A 88 -7.85 -6.29 -1.49
N VAL A 89 -8.42 -5.72 -2.56
CA VAL A 89 -9.48 -4.70 -2.49
C VAL A 89 -10.68 -5.12 -1.62
N PRO A 90 -11.17 -6.38 -1.63
CA PRO A 90 -12.28 -6.80 -0.77
C PRO A 90 -12.00 -6.59 0.72
N TRP A 91 -10.86 -7.07 1.23
CA TRP A 91 -10.43 -6.82 2.60
C TRP A 91 -10.27 -5.32 2.91
N GLN A 92 -9.66 -4.58 1.98
CA GLN A 92 -9.39 -3.14 2.13
C GLN A 92 -10.67 -2.31 2.26
N TYR A 93 -11.69 -2.59 1.44
CA TYR A 93 -12.98 -1.88 1.54
C TYR A 93 -13.62 -2.06 2.92
N GLN A 94 -13.45 -3.22 3.56
CA GLN A 94 -14.02 -3.49 4.87
C GLN A 94 -13.37 -2.67 6.00
N VAL A 95 -12.07 -2.32 5.87
CA VAL A 95 -11.40 -1.35 6.78
C VAL A 95 -11.67 0.11 6.41
N GLY A 96 -12.51 0.38 5.42
CA GLY A 96 -12.82 1.75 4.98
C GLY A 96 -11.68 2.40 4.18
N TRP A 97 -10.83 1.62 3.52
CA TRP A 97 -9.90 2.14 2.52
C TRP A 97 -10.66 2.49 1.24
N GLU A 98 -10.54 3.74 0.78
CA GLU A 98 -11.09 4.17 -0.50
C GLU A 98 -10.02 4.01 -1.60
N PRO A 99 -10.29 3.26 -2.68
CA PRO A 99 -9.33 3.08 -3.77
C PRO A 99 -9.01 4.39 -4.50
N ILE A 100 -7.83 4.43 -5.09
CA ILE A 100 -7.27 5.58 -5.81
C ILE A 100 -7.98 5.75 -7.17
N THR A 101 -9.28 6.02 -7.15
CA THR A 101 -10.07 6.22 -8.38
C THR A 101 -9.85 7.62 -8.98
N LYS A 102 -9.22 8.55 -8.23
CA LYS A 102 -9.04 9.97 -8.61
C LYS A 102 -7.74 10.62 -8.12
N GLY A 103 -6.70 9.85 -7.82
CA GLY A 103 -5.42 10.39 -7.31
C GLY A 103 -5.51 11.01 -5.91
N LYS A 104 -6.54 10.66 -5.12
CA LYS A 104 -6.70 11.07 -3.72
C LYS A 104 -6.92 9.83 -2.87
N PHE A 105 -6.17 9.72 -1.78
CA PHE A 105 -6.31 8.66 -0.78
C PHE A 105 -7.20 9.16 0.37
N LYS A 106 -8.17 8.35 0.79
CA LYS A 106 -8.96 8.58 1.99
C LYS A 106 -9.14 7.25 2.72
N VAL A 107 -8.88 7.28 4.02
CA VAL A 107 -9.16 6.16 4.92
C VAL A 107 -10.20 6.68 5.91
N ASN A 108 -11.35 6.00 5.96
CA ASN A 108 -12.44 6.35 6.86
C ASN A 108 -12.45 5.43 8.07
N PHE A 109 -11.92 5.90 9.20
CA PHE A 109 -11.92 5.17 10.49
C PHE A 109 -13.29 5.16 11.20
N ASN A 110 -14.40 5.27 10.47
CA ASN A 110 -15.73 5.45 11.06
C ASN A 110 -16.54 4.15 11.24
N LYS A 111 -15.89 2.98 11.28
CA LYS A 111 -16.50 1.74 11.77
C LYS A 111 -15.81 1.24 13.04
N TYR A 112 -15.86 2.05 14.10
CA TYR A 112 -15.68 1.56 15.47
C TYR A 112 -17.02 1.65 16.20
N PRO A 113 -17.45 0.63 16.96
CA PRO A 113 -18.43 0.85 18.03
C PRO A 113 -17.78 1.78 19.06
N ALA A 114 -18.54 2.78 19.48
CA ALA A 114 -18.12 3.97 20.20
C ALA A 114 -17.17 3.74 21.39
N SER A 115 -16.03 4.46 21.40
CA SER A 115 -15.53 5.12 22.62
C SER A 115 -14.44 6.16 22.29
N GLY A 116 -14.87 7.41 22.06
CA GLY A 116 -14.30 8.59 22.73
C GLY A 116 -12.81 8.94 22.62
N GLN A 117 -12.10 8.65 21.52
CA GLN A 117 -10.74 9.18 21.32
C GLN A 117 -10.57 9.86 19.97
N SER A 118 -9.86 11.00 20.00
CA SER A 118 -9.54 11.85 18.85
C SER A 118 -8.87 11.05 17.73
N PRO A 119 -9.05 11.45 16.45
CA PRO A 119 -8.43 10.76 15.32
C PRO A 119 -6.92 10.65 15.53
N ILE A 120 -6.39 9.43 15.56
CA ILE A 120 -4.95 9.20 15.48
C ILE A 120 -4.59 9.20 13.99
N GLU A 121 -3.91 10.25 13.53
CA GLU A 121 -3.23 10.25 12.23
C GLU A 121 -2.09 9.22 12.28
N PHE A 122 -2.30 8.04 11.67
CA PHE A 122 -1.20 7.13 11.38
C PHE A 122 -0.67 7.40 9.97
N GLY A 123 0.54 7.95 9.92
CA GLY A 123 1.20 8.43 8.72
C GLY A 123 1.73 7.31 7.81
N LEU A 124 1.50 7.49 6.51
CA LEU A 124 2.40 7.02 5.44
C LEU A 124 3.59 8.01 5.26
N GLN A 125 4.08 8.60 6.35
CA GLN A 125 4.57 9.98 6.32
C GLN A 125 6.09 10.16 6.32
N ASN A 126 6.88 9.12 6.08
CA ASN A 126 8.34 9.32 6.01
C ASN A 126 8.82 9.60 4.58
N ASP A 127 8.44 8.83 3.56
CA ASP A 127 9.04 9.06 2.23
C ASP A 127 8.34 10.15 1.38
N LEU A 128 7.01 10.25 1.43
CA LEU A 128 6.28 11.23 0.62
C LEU A 128 6.35 12.64 1.22
N CYS A 129 6.36 12.76 2.55
CA CYS A 129 6.45 14.05 3.23
C CYS A 129 7.88 14.62 3.13
N GLU A 130 8.92 13.79 3.31
CA GLU A 130 10.29 14.23 3.10
C GLU A 130 10.56 14.59 1.64
N HIS A 131 10.08 13.81 0.67
CA HIS A 131 10.20 14.19 -0.74
C HIS A 131 9.45 15.49 -1.06
N SER A 132 8.23 15.69 -0.54
CA SER A 132 7.47 16.93 -0.72
C SER A 132 8.20 18.14 -0.12
N LEU A 133 8.78 17.98 1.08
CA LEU A 133 9.54 19.03 1.76
C LEU A 133 10.84 19.35 0.99
N ARG A 134 11.52 18.34 0.47
CA ARG A 134 12.74 18.47 -0.34
C ARG A 134 12.45 19.17 -1.66
N VAL A 135 11.36 18.84 -2.34
CA VAL A 135 10.91 19.51 -3.56
C VAL A 135 10.54 20.98 -3.29
N LYS A 136 9.83 21.28 -2.20
CA LYS A 136 9.53 22.67 -1.81
C LYS A 136 10.79 23.47 -1.50
N LYS A 137 11.75 22.88 -0.79
CA LYS A 137 13.02 23.53 -0.46
C LYS A 137 13.87 23.80 -1.70
N LEU A 138 13.94 22.86 -2.63
CA LEU A 138 14.61 23.04 -3.92
C LEU A 138 13.95 24.13 -4.76
N LYS A 139 12.61 24.19 -4.78
CA LYS A 139 11.87 25.24 -5.48
C LYS A 139 12.20 26.64 -4.92
N GLN A 140 12.20 26.80 -3.60
CA GLN A 140 12.57 28.08 -2.96
C GLN A 140 14.03 28.46 -3.22
N GLN A 141 14.94 27.50 -3.27
CA GLN A 141 16.34 27.76 -3.61
C GLN A 141 16.48 28.23 -5.07
N LEU A 142 15.74 27.61 -5.99
CA LEU A 142 15.74 28.00 -7.39
C LEU A 142 15.17 29.41 -7.60
N GLU A 143 14.06 29.75 -6.93
CA GLU A 143 13.46 31.10 -6.97
C GLU A 143 14.45 32.16 -6.46
N LYS A 144 15.14 31.91 -5.34
CA LYS A 144 16.18 32.83 -4.83
C LYS A 144 17.33 33.01 -5.82
N VAL A 145 17.78 31.94 -6.48
CA VAL A 145 18.86 32.03 -7.47
C VAL A 145 18.43 32.85 -8.69
N LEU A 146 17.17 32.70 -9.15
CA LEU A 146 16.62 33.55 -10.20
C LEU A 146 16.58 35.02 -9.78
N ASP A 147 16.13 35.33 -8.57
CA ASP A 147 16.10 36.71 -8.05
C ASP A 147 17.50 37.32 -7.96
N TYR A 148 18.50 36.57 -7.47
CA TYR A 148 19.89 37.02 -7.45
C TYR A 148 20.44 37.27 -8.85
N ASN A 149 20.14 36.40 -9.82
CA ASN A 149 20.59 36.59 -11.21
C ASN A 149 19.94 37.82 -11.85
N LEU A 150 18.66 38.08 -11.56
CA LEU A 150 17.97 39.30 -11.99
C LEU A 150 18.58 40.55 -11.35
N LEU A 151 18.93 40.49 -10.06
CA LEU A 151 19.61 41.58 -9.37
C LEU A 151 21.01 41.85 -9.98
N ILE A 152 21.80 40.80 -10.21
CA ILE A 152 23.12 40.89 -10.83
C ILE A 152 23.02 41.46 -12.26
N LEU A 153 22.05 41.03 -13.06
CA LEU A 153 21.79 41.59 -14.39
C LEU A 153 21.38 43.07 -14.31
N SER A 154 20.57 43.45 -13.31
CA SER A 154 20.16 44.85 -13.12
C SER A 154 21.35 45.74 -12.75
N GLU A 155 22.25 45.28 -11.87
CA GLU A 155 23.47 45.98 -11.50
C GLU A 155 24.46 46.03 -12.68
N TYR A 156 24.66 44.92 -13.38
CA TYR A 156 25.50 44.87 -14.58
C TYR A 156 25.03 45.86 -15.66
N ASN A 157 23.71 45.99 -15.87
CA ASN A 157 23.14 46.97 -16.81
C ASN A 157 23.32 48.43 -16.35
N LYS A 158 23.39 48.70 -15.04
CA LYS A 158 23.75 50.03 -14.54
C LYS A 158 25.21 50.37 -14.86
N PHE A 159 26.13 49.41 -14.71
CA PHE A 159 27.55 49.60 -15.04
C PHE A 159 27.81 49.71 -16.55
N LYS A 160 27.06 48.98 -17.39
CA LYS A 160 27.19 49.03 -18.85
C LYS A 160 26.76 50.37 -19.47
N ASN A 161 25.94 51.15 -18.75
CA ASN A 161 25.40 52.43 -19.21
C ASN A 161 26.03 53.65 -18.49
N CYS A 162 27.17 53.48 -17.81
CA CYS A 162 27.98 54.62 -17.39
C CYS A 162 28.73 55.18 -18.62
N PRO A 163 28.73 56.51 -18.83
CA PRO A 163 29.43 57.16 -19.94
C PRO A 163 30.95 57.04 -19.87
#